data_AF-A0AA92UA80-F1
#
_entry.id   AF-A0AA92UA80-F1
#
_cell.length_a   1.000
_cell.length_b   1.000
_cell.length_c   1.000
_cell.angle_alpha   90.00
_cell.angle_beta   90.00
_cell.angle_gamma   90.00
#
_symmetry.space_group_name_H-M   'P 1'
#
loop_
_entity.id
_entity.type
_entity.pdbx_description
1 polymer ?
#
loop_
_entity_poly.entity_id
_entity_poly.type
_entity_poly.pdbx_seq_one_letter_code
_entity_poly.pdbx_strand_id
1 'polypeptide(L)'
;MTLLQERLFAMQDKQYAAFQAKLTPGVPVESFIGIRVPVLRKFAKEFTKEAECEDFLHQLPHEYYDENMLHGLLISEVKDYEECIRLTEKFLPFVDNWAVCDIMSPKVFTKHKKELLAKIKTWSKSSHVYTCRFGIGALMSHYLDKDFKA
;
A
#
# COMPACT_ATOMS: atom_id res chain seq x y z
N MET A 1 -21.25 7.61 -0.35
CA MET A 1 -20.90 6.18 -0.36
C MET A 1 -20.87 5.70 -1.80
N THR A 2 -19.71 5.28 -2.30
CA THR A 2 -19.54 4.70 -3.65
C THR A 2 -19.89 3.21 -3.65
N LEU A 3 -20.08 2.60 -4.84
CA LEU A 3 -20.29 1.14 -4.94
C LEU A 3 -19.11 0.34 -4.37
N LEU A 4 -17.88 0.84 -4.52
CA LEU A 4 -16.71 0.22 -3.91
C LEU A 4 -16.79 0.29 -2.38
N GLN A 5 -17.12 1.47 -1.82
CA GLN A 5 -17.30 1.62 -0.38
C GLN A 5 -18.36 0.66 0.17
N GLU A 6 -19.50 0.49 -0.51
CA GLU A 6 -20.52 -0.50 -0.12
C GLU A 6 -19.96 -1.92 -0.02
N ARG A 7 -19.13 -2.34 -0.99
CA ARG A 7 -18.44 -3.64 -0.97
C ARG A 7 -17.44 -3.75 0.16
N LEU A 8 -16.69 -2.68 0.45
CA LEU A 8 -15.75 -2.63 1.57
C LEU A 8 -16.48 -2.73 2.92
N PHE A 9 -17.56 -1.97 3.09
CA PHE A 9 -18.40 -2.01 4.29
C PHE A 9 -19.10 -3.35 4.49
N ALA A 10 -19.41 -4.09 3.41
CA ALA A 10 -19.92 -5.46 3.52
C ALA A 10 -18.92 -6.45 4.16
N MET A 11 -17.62 -6.10 4.18
CA MET A 11 -16.55 -6.90 4.81
C MET A 11 -16.11 -6.35 6.18
N GLN A 12 -16.86 -5.40 6.76
CA GLN A 12 -16.54 -4.73 8.02
C GLN A 12 -16.47 -5.70 9.22
N ASP A 13 -15.40 -5.54 10.02
CA ASP A 13 -15.28 -6.10 11.36
C ASP A 13 -14.97 -4.95 12.35
N LYS A 14 -15.99 -4.53 13.10
CA LYS A 14 -15.89 -3.39 14.04
C LYS A 14 -14.89 -3.63 15.18
N GLN A 15 -14.73 -4.89 15.62
CA GLN A 15 -13.76 -5.21 16.67
C GLN A 15 -12.34 -5.09 16.11
N TYR A 16 -12.14 -5.52 14.87
CA TYR A 16 -10.86 -5.37 14.19
C TYR A 16 -10.54 -3.91 13.88
N ALA A 17 -11.52 -3.10 13.44
CA ALA A 17 -11.36 -1.66 13.27
C ALA A 17 -10.85 -0.99 14.56
N ALA A 18 -11.51 -1.25 15.69
CA ALA A 18 -11.12 -0.71 16.99
C ALA A 18 -9.72 -1.18 17.43
N PHE A 19 -9.33 -2.41 17.08
CA PHE A 19 -7.99 -2.92 17.33
C PHE A 19 -6.93 -2.22 16.45
N GLN A 20 -7.18 -2.07 15.15
CA GLN A 20 -6.26 -1.41 14.21
C GLN A 20 -6.05 0.06 14.56
N ALA A 21 -7.12 0.78 14.89
CA ALA A 21 -7.04 2.18 15.30
C ALA A 21 -6.12 2.39 16.51
N LYS A 22 -6.11 1.46 17.48
CA LYS A 22 -5.17 1.50 18.62
C LYS A 22 -3.71 1.30 18.22
N LEU A 23 -3.44 0.60 17.12
CA LEU A 23 -2.09 0.34 16.62
C LEU A 23 -1.57 1.45 15.69
N THR A 24 -2.43 2.34 15.23
CA THR A 24 -2.13 3.38 14.23
C THR A 24 -2.53 4.76 14.76
N PRO A 25 -1.85 5.26 15.81
CA PRO A 25 -2.18 6.56 16.39
C PRO A 25 -2.02 7.68 15.35
N GLY A 26 -2.93 8.65 15.38
CA GLY A 26 -2.96 9.78 14.45
C GLY A 26 -3.92 9.60 13.26
N VAL A 27 -4.39 8.38 13.01
CA VAL A 27 -5.41 8.12 11.99
C VAL A 27 -6.81 8.21 12.64
N PRO A 28 -7.80 8.90 12.03
CA PRO A 28 -9.15 9.01 12.58
C PRO A 28 -9.82 7.65 12.75
N VAL A 29 -10.43 7.39 13.91
CA VAL A 29 -11.01 6.09 14.26
C VAL A 29 -12.17 5.71 13.33
N GLU A 30 -12.91 6.73 12.87
CA GLU A 30 -14.02 6.62 11.93
C GLU A 30 -13.60 6.19 10.52
N SER A 31 -12.31 6.37 10.17
CA SER A 31 -11.78 5.95 8.86
C SER A 31 -11.51 4.44 8.77
N PHE A 32 -11.60 3.70 9.89
CA PHE A 32 -11.39 2.26 9.92
C PHE A 32 -12.70 1.52 9.66
N ILE A 33 -12.79 0.89 8.48
CA ILE A 33 -13.85 -0.08 8.17
C ILE A 33 -13.57 -1.38 8.93
N GLY A 34 -12.29 -1.76 9.06
CA GLY A 34 -11.87 -2.93 9.83
C GLY A 34 -11.88 -4.22 9.00
N ILE A 35 -11.36 -4.21 7.79
CA ILE A 35 -11.32 -5.38 6.92
C ILE A 35 -10.08 -6.21 7.24
N ARG A 36 -10.27 -7.49 7.54
CA ARG A 36 -9.16 -8.43 7.81
C ARG A 36 -8.22 -8.50 6.59
N VAL A 37 -6.91 -8.35 6.81
CA VAL A 37 -5.90 -8.33 5.74
C VAL A 37 -6.01 -9.51 4.76
N PRO A 38 -6.23 -10.78 5.18
CA PRO A 38 -6.42 -11.88 4.24
C PRO A 38 -7.63 -11.71 3.32
N VAL A 39 -8.73 -11.14 3.84
CA VAL A 39 -9.95 -10.84 3.08
C VAL A 39 -9.68 -9.72 2.09
N LEU A 40 -9.05 -8.63 2.53
CA LEU A 40 -8.71 -7.50 1.67
C LEU A 40 -7.74 -7.90 0.54
N ARG A 41 -6.75 -8.76 0.83
CA ARG A 41 -5.85 -9.32 -0.19
C ARG A 41 -6.59 -10.16 -1.22
N LYS A 42 -7.58 -10.95 -0.80
CA LYS A 42 -8.42 -11.72 -1.72
C LYS A 42 -9.25 -10.79 -2.59
N PHE A 43 -9.86 -9.77 -1.99
CA PHE A 43 -10.63 -8.76 -2.70
C PHE A 43 -9.78 -8.02 -3.73
N ALA A 44 -8.60 -7.52 -3.35
CA ALA A 44 -7.70 -6.81 -4.25
C ALA A 44 -7.36 -7.61 -5.51
N LYS A 45 -7.08 -8.91 -5.39
CA LYS A 45 -6.77 -9.79 -6.52
C LYS A 45 -7.92 -10.02 -7.50
N GLU A 46 -9.16 -9.94 -7.02
CA GLU A 46 -10.33 -10.00 -7.89
C GLU A 46 -10.60 -8.63 -8.51
N PHE A 47 -10.47 -7.57 -7.71
CA PHE A 47 -10.71 -6.20 -8.13
C PHE A 47 -9.78 -5.73 -9.25
N THR A 48 -8.53 -6.23 -9.33
CA THR A 48 -7.62 -5.93 -10.47
C THR A 48 -8.15 -6.35 -11.85
N LYS A 49 -9.20 -7.18 -11.91
CA LYS A 49 -9.83 -7.62 -13.16
C LYS A 49 -10.99 -6.70 -13.58
N GLU A 50 -11.39 -5.77 -12.73
CA GLU A 50 -12.49 -4.84 -12.92
C GLU A 50 -11.97 -3.52 -13.51
N ALA A 51 -12.77 -2.86 -14.36
CA ALA A 51 -12.36 -1.61 -15.00
C ALA A 51 -12.21 -0.47 -13.97
N GLU A 52 -13.04 -0.51 -12.94
CA GLU A 52 -13.09 0.41 -11.81
C GLU A 52 -11.79 0.43 -10.99
N CYS A 53 -10.93 -0.59 -11.14
CA CYS A 53 -9.63 -0.62 -10.46
C CYS A 53 -8.74 0.55 -10.89
N GLU A 54 -8.73 0.90 -12.18
CA GLU A 54 -7.92 2.01 -12.68
C GLU A 54 -8.44 3.34 -12.13
N ASP A 55 -9.75 3.54 -12.16
CA ASP A 55 -10.39 4.73 -11.59
C ASP A 55 -10.05 4.89 -10.11
N PHE A 56 -10.13 3.80 -9.33
CA PHE A 56 -9.79 3.80 -7.91
C PHE A 56 -8.32 4.17 -7.64
N LEU A 57 -7.38 3.67 -8.44
CA LEU A 57 -5.96 4.03 -8.33
C LEU A 57 -5.72 5.53 -8.66
N HIS A 58 -6.67 6.18 -9.32
CA HIS A 58 -6.60 7.59 -9.65
C HIS A 58 -7.33 8.51 -8.67
N GLN A 59 -8.19 7.97 -7.80
CA GLN A 59 -8.97 8.68 -6.78
C GLN A 59 -8.17 8.87 -5.48
N LEU A 60 -7.23 9.81 -5.46
CA LEU A 60 -6.50 10.22 -4.25
C LEU A 60 -6.89 11.66 -3.85
N PRO A 61 -6.99 11.98 -2.55
CA PRO A 61 -6.81 11.10 -1.39
C PRO A 61 -8.02 10.18 -1.14
N HIS A 62 -7.79 9.07 -0.43
CA HIS A 62 -8.85 8.14 0.01
C HIS A 62 -9.51 8.63 1.31
N GLU A 63 -10.77 8.23 1.52
CA GLU A 63 -11.55 8.60 2.70
C GLU A 63 -11.28 7.63 3.86
N TYR A 64 -11.15 6.33 3.56
CA TYR A 64 -10.97 5.28 4.57
C TYR A 64 -9.54 4.75 4.63
N TYR A 65 -9.11 4.40 5.84
CA TYR A 65 -7.86 3.69 6.07
C TYR A 65 -7.78 2.39 5.26
N ASP A 66 -8.88 1.63 5.20
CA ASP A 66 -8.96 0.37 4.46
C ASP A 66 -8.86 0.57 2.93
N GLU A 67 -9.25 1.74 2.40
CA GLU A 67 -9.03 2.10 0.99
C GLU A 67 -7.54 2.34 0.71
N ASN A 68 -6.82 3.01 1.60
CA ASN A 68 -5.36 3.14 1.51
C ASN A 68 -4.67 1.76 1.54
N MET A 69 -5.14 0.85 2.41
CA MET A 69 -4.65 -0.52 2.46
C MET A 69 -4.93 -1.27 1.15
N LEU A 70 -6.13 -1.10 0.57
CA LEU A 70 -6.48 -1.67 -0.74
C LEU A 70 -5.57 -1.11 -1.84
N HIS A 71 -5.34 0.19 -1.88
CA HIS A 71 -4.52 0.84 -2.89
C HIS A 71 -3.10 0.28 -2.90
N GLY A 72 -2.46 0.16 -1.72
CA GLY A 72 -1.13 -0.46 -1.60
C GLY A 72 -1.10 -1.93 -2.06
N LEU A 73 -2.18 -2.68 -1.82
CA LEU A 73 -2.31 -4.05 -2.31
C LEU A 73 -2.45 -4.13 -3.83
N LEU A 74 -3.21 -3.22 -4.45
CA LEU A 74 -3.40 -3.18 -5.89
C LEU A 74 -2.09 -2.82 -6.62
N ILE A 75 -1.36 -1.81 -6.14
CA ILE A 75 -0.01 -1.50 -6.62
C ILE A 75 0.88 -2.74 -6.56
N SER A 76 0.73 -3.55 -5.52
CA SER A 76 1.57 -4.74 -5.31
C SER A 76 1.29 -5.88 -6.30
N GLU A 77 0.16 -5.85 -6.99
CA GLU A 77 -0.21 -6.82 -8.04
C GLU A 77 0.16 -6.33 -9.47
N VAL A 78 0.64 -5.09 -9.62
CA VAL A 78 1.12 -4.55 -10.90
C VAL A 78 2.37 -5.31 -11.36
N LYS A 79 2.34 -5.77 -12.61
CA LYS A 79 3.40 -6.60 -13.21
C LYS A 79 4.40 -5.80 -14.05
N ASP A 80 3.98 -4.67 -14.57
CA ASP A 80 4.87 -3.75 -15.29
C ASP A 80 5.65 -2.90 -14.28
N TYR A 81 6.97 -2.84 -14.45
CA TYR A 81 7.84 -2.19 -13.48
C TYR A 81 7.67 -0.67 -13.47
N GLU A 82 7.66 -0.04 -14.65
CA GLU A 82 7.58 1.41 -14.78
C GLU A 82 6.24 1.93 -14.26
N GLU A 83 5.16 1.22 -14.59
CA GLU A 83 3.83 1.53 -14.09
C GLU A 83 3.73 1.34 -12.56
N CYS A 84 4.32 0.28 -12.03
CA CYS A 84 4.36 0.05 -10.59
C CYS A 84 5.10 1.18 -9.86
N ILE A 85 6.24 1.64 -10.39
CA ILE A 85 6.99 2.78 -9.85
C ILE A 85 6.14 4.05 -9.92
N ARG A 86 5.50 4.33 -11.05
CA ARG A 86 4.66 5.52 -11.24
C ARG A 86 3.52 5.58 -10.23
N LEU A 87 2.80 4.47 -10.06
CA LEU A 87 1.69 4.37 -9.10
C LEU A 87 2.20 4.47 -7.66
N THR A 88 3.31 3.80 -7.34
CA THR A 88 3.96 3.89 -6.02
C THR A 88 4.30 5.35 -5.68
N GLU A 89 5.00 6.06 -6.57
CA GLU A 89 5.40 7.45 -6.34
C GLU A 89 4.20 8.40 -6.23
N LYS A 90 3.11 8.14 -6.95
CA LYS A 90 1.85 8.88 -6.83
C LYS A 90 1.17 8.65 -5.48
N PHE A 91 1.25 7.43 -4.93
CA PHE A 91 0.58 7.06 -3.69
C PHE A 91 1.35 7.44 -2.42
N LEU A 92 2.68 7.38 -2.45
CA LEU A 92 3.55 7.62 -1.29
C LEU A 92 3.28 8.93 -0.50
N PRO A 93 2.91 10.07 -1.12
CA PRO A 93 2.54 11.28 -0.39
C PRO A 93 1.31 11.15 0.50
N PHE A 94 0.46 10.15 0.27
CA PHE A 94 -0.77 9.89 1.02
C PHE A 94 -0.62 8.79 2.07
N VAL A 95 0.54 8.14 2.14
CA VAL A 95 0.82 7.11 3.14
C VAL A 95 1.21 7.79 4.45
N ASP A 96 0.35 7.73 5.45
CA ASP A 96 0.50 8.46 6.72
C ASP A 96 0.66 7.55 7.95
N ASN A 97 0.78 6.24 7.73
CA ASN A 97 0.91 5.27 8.81
C ASN A 97 1.76 4.06 8.39
N TRP A 98 2.25 3.34 9.39
CA TRP A 98 3.17 2.23 9.18
C TRP A 98 2.51 1.03 8.49
N ALA A 99 1.21 0.80 8.72
CA ALA A 99 0.53 -0.39 8.23
C ALA A 99 0.24 -0.32 6.72
N VAL A 100 -0.16 0.86 6.22
CA VAL A 100 -0.31 1.11 4.77
C VAL A 100 1.05 1.05 4.06
N CYS A 101 2.10 1.55 4.71
CA CYS A 101 3.46 1.42 4.21
C CYS A 101 3.88 -0.06 4.09
N ASP A 102 3.72 -0.83 5.17
CA ASP A 102 4.28 -2.18 5.27
C ASP A 102 3.43 -3.24 4.55
N ILE A 103 2.15 -2.97 4.23
CA ILE A 103 1.32 -3.89 3.44
C ILE A 103 1.69 -3.88 1.94
N MET A 104 2.22 -2.76 1.45
CA MET A 104 2.62 -2.56 0.05
C MET A 104 3.95 -3.27 -0.22
N SER A 105 3.88 -4.36 -0.99
CA SER A 105 5.02 -5.22 -1.30
C SER A 105 4.97 -5.68 -2.76
N PRO A 106 5.32 -4.80 -3.73
CA PRO A 106 5.24 -5.14 -5.14
C PRO A 106 6.17 -6.27 -5.56
N LYS A 107 5.59 -7.33 -6.13
CA LYS A 107 6.34 -8.53 -6.52
C LYS A 107 7.32 -8.25 -7.66
N VAL A 108 6.98 -7.29 -8.54
CA VAL A 108 7.79 -6.91 -9.71
C VAL A 108 9.17 -6.41 -9.30
N PHE A 109 9.32 -5.80 -8.12
CA PHE A 109 10.58 -5.30 -7.59
C PHE A 109 11.68 -6.36 -7.51
N THR A 110 11.31 -7.62 -7.24
CA THR A 110 12.26 -8.75 -7.18
C THR A 110 12.98 -9.00 -8.50
N LYS A 111 12.41 -8.59 -9.64
CA LYS A 111 12.94 -8.78 -10.99
C LYS A 111 13.78 -7.60 -11.49
N HIS A 112 13.67 -6.43 -10.86
CA HIS A 112 14.27 -5.17 -11.30
C HIS A 112 15.16 -4.55 -10.22
N LYS A 113 15.94 -5.38 -9.52
CA LYS A 113 16.75 -4.94 -8.36
C LYS A 113 17.80 -3.88 -8.71
N LYS A 114 18.29 -3.78 -9.94
CA LYS A 114 19.32 -2.76 -10.24
C LYS A 114 18.70 -1.37 -10.32
N GLU A 115 17.61 -1.26 -11.05
CA GLU A 115 16.83 -0.05 -11.28
C GLU A 115 16.14 0.41 -9.99
N LEU A 116 15.56 -0.53 -9.24
CA LEU A 116 14.86 -0.26 -7.98
C LEU A 116 15.77 0.37 -6.93
N LEU A 117 17.07 0.02 -6.88
CA LEU A 117 17.99 0.55 -5.88
C LEU A 117 18.14 2.07 -5.99
N ALA A 118 18.08 2.64 -7.21
CA ALA A 118 18.11 4.07 -7.41
C ALA A 118 16.87 4.76 -6.81
N LYS A 119 15.68 4.17 -7.02
CA LYS A 119 14.41 4.66 -6.47
C LYS A 119 14.38 4.55 -4.95
N ILE A 120 14.82 3.43 -4.40
CA ILE A 120 14.96 3.22 -2.94
C ILE A 120 15.83 4.30 -2.29
N LYS A 121 16.97 4.65 -2.90
CA LYS A 121 17.85 5.72 -2.39
C LYS A 121 17.17 7.09 -2.37
N THR A 122 16.27 7.35 -3.32
CA THR A 122 15.47 8.57 -3.34
C THR A 122 14.43 8.54 -2.22
N TRP A 123 13.66 7.44 -2.13
CA TRP A 123 12.61 7.31 -1.12
C TRP A 123 13.17 7.36 0.30
N SER A 124 14.27 6.66 0.59
CA SER A 124 14.90 6.63 1.92
C SER A 124 15.53 7.95 2.38
N LYS A 125 15.68 8.91 1.46
CA LYS A 125 16.14 10.28 1.77
C LYS A 125 15.00 11.30 1.82
N SER A 126 13.76 10.86 1.62
CA SER A 126 12.59 11.74 1.64
C SER A 126 12.41 12.36 3.03
N SER A 127 12.04 13.63 3.08
CA SER A 127 11.57 14.28 4.32
C SER A 127 10.19 13.79 4.76
N HIS A 128 9.44 13.14 3.88
CA HIS A 128 8.18 12.51 4.24
C HIS A 128 8.43 11.17 4.92
N VAL A 129 8.05 11.07 6.21
CA VAL A 129 8.43 9.97 7.12
C VAL A 129 8.10 8.59 6.54
N TYR A 130 6.90 8.39 6.00
CA TYR A 130 6.49 7.08 5.50
C TYR A 130 7.02 6.78 4.09
N THR A 131 7.38 7.80 3.31
CA THR A 131 8.16 7.59 2.09
C THR A 131 9.57 7.11 2.42
N CYS A 132 10.19 7.72 3.45
CA CYS A 132 11.47 7.25 3.98
C CYS A 132 11.38 5.82 4.49
N ARG A 133 10.36 5.52 5.31
CA ARG A 133 10.08 4.16 5.81
C ARG A 133 9.91 3.16 4.67
N PHE A 134 9.14 3.49 3.64
CA PHE A 134 8.93 2.62 2.48
C PHE A 134 10.25 2.32 1.76
N GLY A 135 11.09 3.34 1.52
CA GLY A 135 12.41 3.15 0.95
C GLY A 135 13.28 2.20 1.77
N ILE A 136 13.34 2.39 3.10
CA ILE A 136 14.09 1.51 4.00
C ILE A 136 13.51 0.09 4.00
N GLY A 137 12.19 -0.06 4.06
CA GLY A 137 11.51 -1.36 4.03
C GLY A 137 11.74 -2.14 2.72
N ALA A 138 11.74 -1.44 1.59
CA ALA A 138 12.08 -2.01 0.29
C ALA A 138 13.56 -2.43 0.23
N LEU A 139 14.47 -1.65 0.83
CA LEU A 139 15.88 -2.02 0.96
C LEU A 139 16.04 -3.32 1.75
N MET A 140 15.39 -3.39 2.92
CA MET A 140 15.42 -4.57 3.80
C MET A 140 14.85 -5.81 3.11
N SER A 141 13.74 -5.67 2.37
CA SER A 141 13.06 -6.78 1.72
C SER A 141 13.79 -7.37 0.50
N HIS A 142 14.62 -6.57 -0.17
CA HIS A 142 15.18 -6.96 -1.48
C HIS A 142 16.71 -7.04 -1.55
N TYR A 143 17.44 -6.42 -0.61
CA TYR A 143 18.90 -6.27 -0.68
C TYR A 143 19.64 -6.72 0.59
N LEU A 144 18.95 -7.40 1.51
CA LEU A 144 19.60 -8.16 2.56
C LEU A 144 20.06 -9.53 2.04
N ASP A 145 20.75 -10.29 2.90
CA ASP A 145 21.31 -11.61 2.64
C ASP A 145 22.31 -11.63 1.47
N LYS A 146 22.05 -12.42 0.43
CA LYS A 146 22.97 -12.66 -0.69
C LYS A 146 23.23 -11.42 -1.54
N ASP A 147 22.33 -10.45 -1.48
CA ASP A 147 22.42 -9.21 -2.24
C ASP A 147 23.03 -8.05 -1.42
N PHE A 148 23.35 -8.28 -0.14
CA PHE A 148 24.04 -7.30 0.70
C PHE A 148 25.47 -7.11 0.21
N LYS A 149 25.86 -5.85 0.01
CA LYS A 149 27.21 -5.45 -0.40
C LYS A 149 27.78 -4.49 0.64
N ALA A 150 28.84 -4.92 1.32
CA ALA A 150 29.62 -4.13 2.26
C ALA A 150 30.54 -3.12 1.54
#